data_AF-A0A847YEB6-F1
#
_entry.id   AF-A0A847YEB6-F1
#
_cell.length_a   1.000
_cell.length_b   1.000
_cell.length_c   1.000
_cell.angle_alpha   90.00
_cell.angle_beta   90.00
_cell.angle_gamma   90.00
#
_symmetry.space_group_name_H-M   'P 1'
#
loop_
_entity.id
_entity.type
_entity.pdbx_description
1 polymer ?
#
loop_
_entity_poly.entity_id
_entity_poly.type
_entity_poly.pdbx_seq_one_letter_code
_entity_poly.pdbx_strand_id
1 'polypeptide(L)'
;MSPWRIRASEEPTMGLLEKWNPKATWRSVLRAAVFNMGVGAAFFFLFFKPEWREAWPITLPPWLLLSALVGGLIEWQVPPDDYDPPPPRGPSDPSATDPPA
;
A
#
# COMPACT_ATOMS: atom_id res chain seq x y z
N MET A 1 36.47 4.06 -31.00
CA MET A 1 35.19 3.33 -31.14
C MET A 1 35.01 2.48 -29.90
N SER A 2 34.29 2.98 -28.90
CA SER A 2 34.01 2.24 -27.67
C SER A 2 32.50 2.00 -27.60
N PRO A 3 32.03 0.76 -27.52
CA PRO A 3 30.61 0.45 -27.58
C PRO A 3 29.92 0.91 -26.28
N TRP A 4 28.81 1.58 -26.51
CA TRP A 4 27.82 2.10 -25.58
C TRP A 4 27.48 1.08 -24.50
N ARG A 5 28.03 1.28 -23.29
CA ARG A 5 27.52 0.64 -22.08
C ARG A 5 26.18 1.30 -21.78
N ILE A 6 25.09 0.72 -22.28
CA ILE A 6 23.73 1.07 -21.86
C ILE A 6 23.66 0.73 -20.38
N ARG A 7 23.87 1.76 -19.56
CA ARG A 7 23.54 1.74 -18.13
C ARG A 7 22.03 1.56 -18.11
N ALA A 8 21.57 0.32 -17.94
CA ALA A 8 20.20 0.07 -17.55
C ALA A 8 19.93 0.98 -16.36
N SER A 9 19.04 1.95 -16.54
CA SER A 9 18.46 2.70 -15.44
C SER A 9 17.79 1.67 -14.55
N GLU A 10 18.47 1.28 -13.47
CA GLU A 10 17.85 0.72 -12.29
C GLU A 10 16.94 1.82 -11.74
N GLU A 11 15.77 2.00 -12.36
CA GLU A 11 14.68 2.64 -11.66
C GLU A 11 14.35 1.71 -10.49
N PRO A 12 14.43 2.18 -9.23
CA PRO A 12 13.93 1.41 -8.12
C PRO A 12 12.47 1.13 -8.44
N THR A 13 12.18 -0.13 -8.77
CA THR A 13 10.84 -0.60 -9.06
C THR A 13 10.15 -0.58 -7.71
N MET A 14 9.63 0.58 -7.31
CA MET A 14 8.81 0.75 -6.11
C MET A 14 7.61 -0.18 -6.30
N GLY A 15 7.71 -1.39 -5.77
CA GLY A 15 6.71 -2.42 -6.00
C GLY A 15 5.41 -1.99 -5.35
N LEU A 16 4.28 -2.10 -6.05
CA LEU A 16 2.94 -1.80 -5.50
C LEU A 16 2.61 -2.61 -4.23
N LEU A 17 3.41 -3.64 -3.95
CA LEU A 17 3.33 -4.54 -2.79
C LEU A 17 4.39 -4.26 -1.72
N GLU A 18 5.33 -3.35 -1.97
CA GLU A 18 6.30 -2.95 -0.97
C GLU A 18 5.57 -2.25 0.18
N LYS A 19 5.86 -2.69 1.41
CA LYS A 19 5.18 -2.19 2.61
C LYS A 19 5.62 -0.75 2.87
N TRP A 20 4.71 0.20 2.69
CA TRP A 20 4.99 1.62 2.94
C TRP A 20 4.55 2.10 4.31
N ASN A 21 3.47 1.53 4.86
CA ASN A 21 3.06 1.83 6.23
C ASN A 21 3.89 0.99 7.21
N PRO A 22 4.84 1.56 7.99
CA PRO A 22 5.66 0.79 8.91
C PRO A 22 4.83 0.13 10.03
N LYS A 23 3.73 0.78 10.44
CA LYS A 23 2.82 0.29 11.50
C LYS A 23 1.86 -0.80 11.00
N ALA A 24 1.75 -1.02 9.68
CA ALA A 24 0.86 -2.05 9.13
C ALA A 24 1.29 -3.45 9.59
N THR A 25 0.34 -4.20 10.16
CA THR A 25 0.49 -5.60 10.52
C THR A 25 -0.50 -6.44 9.73
N TRP A 26 -0.22 -7.73 9.54
CA TRP A 26 -1.17 -8.63 8.88
C TRP A 26 -2.57 -8.60 9.54
N ARG A 27 -2.62 -8.45 10.87
CA ARG A 27 -3.87 -8.32 11.63
C ARG A 27 -4.59 -7.00 11.35
N SER A 28 -3.87 -5.88 11.22
CA SER A 28 -4.49 -4.59 10.90
C SER A 28 -5.00 -4.55 9.46
N VAL A 29 -4.22 -5.08 8.51
CA VAL A 29 -4.62 -5.24 7.10
C VAL A 29 -5.89 -6.08 6.98
N LEU A 30 -5.96 -7.21 7.69
CA LEU A 30 -7.16 -8.06 7.67
C LEU A 30 -8.38 -7.35 8.26
N ARG A 31 -8.21 -6.59 9.35
CA ARG A 31 -9.29 -5.79 9.94
C ARG A 31 -9.77 -4.70 8.99
N ALA A 32 -8.85 -3.99 8.34
CA ALA A 32 -9.15 -2.95 7.36
C ALA A 32 -9.88 -3.53 6.14
N ALA A 33 -9.47 -4.72 5.67
CA ALA A 33 -10.14 -5.44 4.59
C ALA A 33 -11.58 -5.82 4.98
N VAL A 34 -11.80 -6.42 6.15
CA VAL A 34 -13.15 -6.80 6.63
C VAL A 34 -14.02 -5.57 6.84
N PHE A 35 -13.48 -4.50 7.41
CA PHE A 35 -14.21 -3.24 7.56
C PHE A 35 -14.66 -2.68 6.21
N ASN A 36 -13.76 -2.66 5.21
CA ASN A 36 -14.09 -2.21 3.87
C ASN A 36 -15.06 -3.14 3.13
N MET A 37 -15.09 -4.44 3.43
CA MET A 37 -16.17 -5.31 2.93
C MET A 37 -17.54 -4.86 3.46
N GLY A 38 -17.64 -4.50 4.73
CA GLY A 38 -18.89 -3.99 5.31
C GLY A 38 -19.36 -2.70 4.63
N VAL A 39 -18.43 -1.75 4.46
CA VAL A 39 -18.70 -0.47 3.75
C VAL A 39 -19.07 -0.73 2.29
N GLY A 40 -18.33 -1.61 1.61
CA GLY A 40 -18.58 -2.00 0.23
C GLY A 40 -19.95 -2.67 0.05
N ALA A 41 -20.36 -3.54 0.98
CA ALA A 41 -21.68 -4.14 0.97
C ALA A 41 -22.79 -3.08 1.09
N ALA A 42 -22.66 -2.16 2.04
CA ALA A 42 -23.61 -1.06 2.20
C ALA A 42 -23.69 -0.20 0.92
N PHE A 43 -22.54 0.15 0.34
CA PHE A 43 -22.46 0.92 -0.90
C PHE A 43 -23.15 0.19 -2.06
N PHE A 44 -22.94 -1.12 -2.18
CA PHE A 44 -23.58 -1.95 -3.21
C PHE A 44 -25.11 -1.86 -3.14
N PHE A 45 -25.69 -2.08 -1.96
CA PHE A 45 -27.15 -2.09 -1.82
C PHE A 45 -27.80 -0.70 -1.91
N LEU A 46 -27.06 0.37 -1.58
CA LEU A 46 -27.54 1.74 -1.63
C LEU A 46 -27.47 2.35 -3.03
N PHE A 47 -26.40 2.07 -3.80
CA PHE A 47 -26.09 2.82 -5.01
C PHE A 47 -26.19 2.01 -6.32
N PHE A 48 -26.12 0.68 -6.27
CA PHE A 48 -26.24 -0.10 -7.51
C PHE A 48 -27.69 -0.17 -8.00
N LYS A 49 -27.87 -0.29 -9.31
CA LYS A 49 -29.20 -0.46 -9.91
C LYS A 49 -29.87 -1.76 -9.41
N PRO A 50 -31.21 -1.81 -9.35
CA PRO A 50 -31.95 -3.00 -8.88
C PRO A 50 -31.54 -4.30 -9.59
N GLU A 51 -31.32 -4.27 -10.90
CA GLU A 51 -30.87 -5.41 -11.72
C GLU A 51 -29.60 -6.09 -11.14
N TRP A 52 -28.65 -5.29 -10.67
CA TRP A 52 -27.40 -5.80 -10.09
C TRP A 52 -27.61 -6.33 -8.68
N ARG A 53 -28.56 -5.75 -7.94
CA ARG A 53 -28.96 -6.20 -6.60
C ARG A 53 -29.75 -7.50 -6.64
N GLU A 54 -30.53 -7.75 -7.68
CA GLU A 54 -31.22 -9.04 -7.86
C GLU A 54 -30.21 -10.16 -8.15
N ALA A 55 -29.16 -9.86 -8.91
CA ALA A 55 -28.03 -10.75 -9.16
C ALA A 55 -26.97 -10.76 -8.03
N TRP A 56 -27.30 -10.27 -6.83
CA TRP A 56 -26.33 -10.12 -5.72
C TRP A 56 -25.51 -11.38 -5.40
N PRO A 57 -26.01 -12.63 -5.50
CA PRO A 57 -25.18 -13.80 -5.19
C PRO A 57 -23.95 -13.92 -6.10
N ILE A 58 -24.00 -13.35 -7.30
CA ILE A 58 -22.93 -13.39 -8.31
C ILE A 58 -22.14 -12.09 -8.31
N THR A 59 -22.80 -10.94 -8.18
CA THR A 59 -22.20 -9.60 -8.33
C THR A 59 -21.58 -9.10 -7.03
N LEU A 60 -22.12 -9.48 -5.87
CA LEU A 60 -21.64 -9.05 -4.57
C LEU A 60 -20.27 -9.66 -4.20
N PRO A 61 -20.00 -10.97 -4.36
CA PRO A 61 -18.70 -11.53 -4.00
C PRO A 61 -17.48 -10.85 -4.65
N PRO A 62 -17.43 -10.63 -5.98
CA PRO A 62 -16.29 -9.94 -6.60
C PRO A 62 -16.20 -8.47 -6.16
N TRP A 63 -17.32 -7.81 -5.91
CA TRP A 63 -17.35 -6.44 -5.38
C TRP A 63 -16.78 -6.35 -3.96
N LEU A 64 -17.15 -7.29 -3.08
CA LEU A 64 -16.62 -7.36 -1.72
C LEU A 64 -15.14 -7.71 -1.72
N LEU A 65 -14.70 -8.60 -2.62
CA LEU A 65 -13.27 -8.90 -2.78
C LEU A 65 -12.50 -7.64 -3.20
N LEU A 66 -13.01 -6.87 -4.15
CA LEU A 66 -12.39 -5.61 -4.56
C LEU A 66 -12.31 -4.62 -3.39
N SER A 67 -13.39 -4.48 -2.62
CA SER A 67 -13.44 -3.60 -1.45
C SER A 67 -12.45 -4.05 -0.36
N ALA A 68 -12.34 -5.36 -0.11
CA ALA A 68 -11.38 -5.95 0.81
C ALA A 68 -9.93 -5.65 0.38
N LEU A 69 -9.62 -5.81 -0.91
CA LEU A 69 -8.32 -5.54 -1.47
C LEU A 69 -7.95 -4.06 -1.34
N VAL A 70 -8.87 -3.15 -1.68
CA VAL A 70 -8.65 -1.71 -1.52
C VAL A 70 -8.40 -1.35 -0.06
N GLY A 71 -9.22 -1.87 0.87
CA GLY A 71 -9.06 -1.62 2.29
C GLY A 71 -7.73 -2.13 2.87
N GLY A 72 -7.34 -3.34 2.50
CA GLY A 72 -6.07 -3.91 2.90
C GLY A 72 -4.88 -3.17 2.29
N LEU A 73 -4.98 -2.76 1.02
CA LEU A 73 -3.93 -2.01 0.34
C LEU A 73 -3.75 -0.62 0.93
N ILE A 74 -4.84 0.08 1.28
CA ILE A 74 -4.76 1.38 1.97
C ILE A 74 -4.02 1.22 3.30
N GLU A 75 -4.38 0.25 4.12
CA GLU A 75 -3.66 -0.01 5.39
C GLU A 75 -2.20 -0.36 5.15
N TRP A 76 -1.88 -1.09 4.08
CA TRP A 76 -0.51 -1.48 3.73
C TRP A 76 0.35 -0.32 3.19
N GLN A 77 -0.27 0.61 2.46
CA GLN A 77 0.42 1.66 1.70
C GLN A 77 0.42 3.02 2.41
N VAL A 78 -0.64 3.36 3.15
CA VAL A 78 -0.81 4.71 3.72
C VAL A 78 -0.22 4.76 5.13
N PRO A 79 0.88 5.51 5.34
CA PRO A 79 1.40 5.76 6.68
C PRO A 79 0.37 6.58 7.49
N PRO A 80 0.30 6.40 8.80
CA PRO A 80 -0.59 7.20 9.64
C PRO A 80 -0.12 8.66 9.67
N ASP A 81 -1.07 9.58 9.87
CA ASP A 81 -0.83 11.03 9.83
C ASP A 81 0.21 11.54 10.84
N ASP A 82 0.48 10.75 11.89
CA ASP A 82 1.48 11.02 12.94
C ASP A 82 2.87 10.42 12.63
N TYR A 83 3.09 9.90 11.42
CA TYR A 83 4.35 9.31 11.03
C TYR A 83 5.36 10.39 10.60
N ASP A 84 6.30 10.70 11.49
CA ASP A 84 7.50 11.45 11.13
C ASP A 84 8.52 10.53 10.45
N PRO A 85 8.82 10.72 9.15
CA PRO A 85 9.84 9.93 8.48
C PRO A 85 11.21 10.21 9.13
N PRO A 86 12.07 9.19 9.28
CA PRO A 86 13.42 9.44 9.77
C PRO A 86 14.15 10.44 8.86
N PRO A 87 15.01 11.30 9.40
CA PRO A 87 15.76 12.25 8.59
C PRO A 87 16.51 11.50 7.48
N PRO A 88 16.65 12.07 6.27
CA PRO A 88 17.40 11.45 5.20
C PRO A 88 18.77 11.04 5.73
N ARG A 89 19.21 9.81 5.44
CA ARG A 89 20.61 9.44 5.68
C ARG A 89 21.46 10.32 4.76
N GLY A 90 21.86 11.48 5.28
CA GLY A 90 22.91 12.28 4.67
C GLY A 90 24.19 11.43 4.54
N PRO A 91 25.17 11.90 3.76
CA PRO A 91 26.45 11.22 3.65
C PRO A 91 26.95 10.97 5.07
N SER A 92 27.19 9.70 5.40
CA SER A 92 27.74 9.26 6.68
C SER A 92 28.82 10.24 7.10
N ASP A 93 28.60 10.88 8.25
CA ASP A 93 29.49 11.86 8.85
C ASP A 93 30.95 11.40 8.68
N PRO A 94 31.76 12.04 7.81
CA PRO A 94 33.18 11.69 7.68
C PRO A 94 33.97 12.07 8.95
N SER A 95 33.32 12.71 9.92
CA SER A 95 33.90 13.16 11.19
C SER A 95 34.03 12.06 12.26
N ALA A 96 33.56 10.82 12.03
CA ALA A 96 33.63 9.74 13.02
C ALA A 96 34.95 8.95 13.01
N THR A 97 35.91 9.31 12.15
CA THR A 97 37.28 8.76 12.16
C THR A 97 38.27 9.87 12.41
N ASP A 98 38.40 10.28 13.67
CA ASP A 98 39.67 10.63 14.26
C ASP A 98 39.54 10.51 15.80
N PRO A 99 40.05 9.44 16.43
CA PRO A 99 40.29 9.47 17.86
C PRO A 99 41.46 10.42 18.15
N PRO A 100 41.36 11.37 19.09
CA PRO A 100 42.51 12.13 19.53
C PRO A 100 43.40 11.25 20.41
N ALA A 101 44.60 10.90 19.92
CA ALA A 101 45.80 10.63 20.72
C ALA A 101 47.05 10.67 19.84
#